data_AF-A0A139WSS7-F1
#
_entry.id   AF-A0A139WSS7-F1
#
_cell.length_a   1.000
_cell.length_b   1.000
_cell.length_c   1.000
_cell.angle_alpha   90.00
_cell.angle_beta   90.00
_cell.angle_gamma   90.00
#
_symmetry.space_group_name_H-M   'P 1'
#
loop_
_entity.id
_entity.type
_entity.pdbx_description
1 polymer ?
#
loop_
_entity_poly.entity_id
_entity_poly.type
_entity_poly.pdbx_seq_one_letter_code
_entity_poly.pdbx_strand_id
1 'polypeptide(L)'
;MHFWFNQSKKLDEILQRSGMSDEEFLHRLQLSGEVARKTVKCCRTELGKAYRLSPEKLYPDDSFRHLINLPTPGWDMLELVLSLEETLGAGIDEEQVPNWTSKDMTLGKWIVDFLSRYFEKNQNRNNIEEK
;
A
#
# COMPACT_ATOMS: atom_id res chain seq x y z
N MET A 1 -16.50 -24.77 6.20
CA MET A 1 -15.60 -25.04 5.04
C MET A 1 -15.67 -23.99 3.92
N HIS A 2 -16.71 -23.15 3.81
CA HIS A 2 -16.83 -22.18 2.69
C HIS A 2 -15.80 -21.02 2.64
N PHE A 3 -15.20 -20.66 3.77
CA PHE A 3 -14.30 -19.49 3.83
C PHE A 3 -13.01 -19.67 3.03
N TRP A 4 -12.44 -20.89 3.06
CA TRP A 4 -11.20 -21.22 2.35
C TRP A 4 -11.38 -21.28 0.83
N PHE A 5 -12.51 -21.81 0.35
CA PHE A 5 -12.80 -21.87 -1.09
C PHE A 5 -12.91 -20.47 -1.72
N ASN A 6 -13.50 -19.51 -1.00
CA ASN A 6 -13.67 -18.15 -1.52
C ASN A 6 -12.34 -17.37 -1.54
N GLN A 7 -11.42 -17.67 -0.62
CA GLN A 7 -10.09 -17.05 -0.58
C GLN A 7 -9.15 -17.60 -1.67
N SER A 8 -9.18 -18.91 -1.93
CA SER A 8 -8.41 -19.52 -3.03
C SER A 8 -8.83 -18.95 -4.39
N LYS A 9 -10.14 -18.85 -4.65
CA LYS A 9 -10.66 -18.31 -5.92
C LYS A 9 -10.20 -16.86 -6.15
N LYS A 10 -10.18 -16.04 -5.10
CA LYS A 10 -9.70 -14.65 -5.19
C LYS A 10 -8.22 -14.55 -5.51
N LEU A 11 -7.40 -15.45 -4.94
CA LEU A 11 -5.98 -15.51 -5.26
C LEU A 11 -5.78 -15.88 -6.74
N ASP A 12 -6.50 -16.87 -7.23
CA ASP A 12 -6.47 -17.27 -8.65
C ASP A 12 -6.89 -16.12 -9.58
N GLU A 13 -7.93 -15.37 -9.20
CA GLU A 13 -8.37 -14.18 -9.94
C GLU A 13 -7.27 -13.12 -10.01
N ILE A 14 -6.48 -12.90 -8.95
CA ILE A 14 -5.35 -11.96 -8.98
C ILE A 14 -4.22 -12.47 -9.87
N LEU A 15 -3.89 -13.76 -9.76
CA LEU A 15 -2.82 -14.39 -10.54
C LEU A 15 -3.08 -14.34 -12.05
N GLN A 16 -4.33 -14.43 -12.48
CA GLN A 16 -4.73 -14.44 -13.89
C GLN A 16 -4.77 -13.05 -14.56
N ARG A 17 -4.73 -11.94 -13.80
CA ARG A 17 -4.79 -10.57 -14.37
C ARG A 17 -3.54 -10.22 -15.17
N SER A 18 -3.64 -9.29 -16.11
CA SER A 18 -2.44 -8.67 -16.71
C SER A 18 -1.63 -7.90 -15.66
N GLY A 19 -0.33 -7.76 -15.88
CA GLY A 19 0.49 -6.88 -15.04
C GLY A 19 0.17 -5.41 -15.32
N MET A 20 0.21 -4.58 -14.28
CA MET A 20 0.12 -3.11 -14.34
C MET A 20 1.45 -2.52 -13.88
N SER A 21 2.02 -1.58 -14.64
CA SER A 21 3.27 -0.91 -14.23
C SER A 21 3.04 0.08 -13.09
N ASP A 22 4.12 0.53 -12.42
CA ASP A 22 4.02 1.55 -11.38
C ASP A 22 3.56 2.90 -11.94
N GLU A 23 3.94 3.22 -13.18
CA GLU A 23 3.54 4.44 -13.89
C GLU A 23 2.04 4.44 -14.18
N GLU A 24 1.50 3.31 -14.65
CA GLU A 24 0.05 3.19 -14.86
C GLU A 24 -0.70 3.27 -13.52
N PHE A 25 -0.18 2.64 -12.47
CA PHE A 25 -0.74 2.68 -11.13
C PHE A 25 -0.82 4.13 -10.61
N LEU A 26 0.26 4.89 -10.73
CA LEU A 26 0.33 6.31 -10.33
C LEU A 26 -0.61 7.18 -11.16
N HIS A 27 -0.67 6.95 -12.47
CA HIS A 27 -1.55 7.69 -13.37
C HIS A 27 -3.02 7.54 -12.96
N ARG A 28 -3.46 6.33 -12.58
CA ARG A 28 -4.82 6.09 -12.07
C ARG A 28 -5.13 6.83 -10.77
N LEU A 29 -4.11 7.02 -9.92
CA LEU A 29 -4.23 7.78 -8.67
C LEU A 29 -4.06 9.29 -8.86
N GLN A 30 -3.75 9.76 -10.07
CA GLN A 30 -3.38 11.15 -10.34
C GLN A 30 -2.22 11.63 -9.46
N LEU A 31 -1.33 10.70 -9.09
CA LEU A 31 -0.15 10.99 -8.28
C LEU A 31 1.07 11.16 -9.19
N SER A 32 1.98 12.03 -8.77
CA SER A 32 3.27 12.24 -9.44
C SER A 32 4.36 12.55 -8.41
N GLY A 33 5.61 12.59 -8.86
CA GLY A 33 6.77 12.87 -8.01
C GLY A 33 7.47 11.62 -7.48
N GLU A 34 8.67 11.84 -6.95
CA GLU A 34 9.56 10.75 -6.52
C GLU A 34 9.05 10.02 -5.28
N VAL A 35 8.55 10.75 -4.28
CA VAL A 35 7.98 10.17 -3.06
C VAL A 35 6.82 9.23 -3.40
N ALA A 36 5.88 9.66 -4.24
CA ALA A 36 4.78 8.81 -4.69
C ALA A 36 5.25 7.55 -5.41
N ARG A 37 6.24 7.66 -6.31
CA ARG A 37 6.86 6.50 -6.99
C ARG A 37 7.47 5.51 -5.99
N LYS A 38 8.24 6.02 -5.03
CA LYS A 38 8.87 5.20 -3.98
C LYS A 38 7.82 4.50 -3.12
N THR A 39 6.79 5.22 -2.69
CA THR A 39 5.69 4.67 -1.88
C THR A 39 4.93 3.57 -2.63
N VAL A 40 4.49 3.82 -3.87
CA VAL A 40 3.77 2.82 -4.68
C VAL A 40 4.61 1.57 -4.85
N LYS A 41 5.87 1.73 -5.27
CA LYS A 41 6.79 0.60 -5.49
C LYS A 41 7.01 -0.19 -4.20
N CYS A 42 7.25 0.49 -3.07
CA CYS A 42 7.43 -0.13 -1.77
C CYS A 42 6.18 -0.94 -1.37
N CYS A 43 5.00 -0.32 -1.36
CA CYS A 43 3.75 -0.98 -0.99
C CYS A 43 3.48 -2.23 -1.84
N ARG A 44 3.61 -2.11 -3.17
CA ARG A 44 3.36 -3.24 -4.08
C ARG A 44 4.39 -4.34 -3.92
N THR A 45 5.65 -4.00 -3.65
CA THR A 45 6.72 -4.96 -3.43
C THR A 45 6.51 -5.73 -2.13
N GLU A 46 6.24 -5.05 -1.02
CA GLU A 46 6.07 -5.72 0.28
C GLU A 46 4.80 -6.55 0.34
N LEU A 47 3.67 -6.05 -0.19
CA LEU A 47 2.45 -6.85 -0.32
C LEU A 47 2.66 -8.03 -1.29
N GLY A 48 3.38 -7.81 -2.39
CA GLY A 48 3.74 -8.87 -3.33
C GLY A 48 4.55 -9.99 -2.66
N LYS A 49 5.59 -9.64 -1.90
CA LYS A 49 6.39 -10.59 -1.11
C LYS A 49 5.53 -11.34 -0.10
N ALA A 50 4.71 -10.63 0.66
CA ALA A 50 3.86 -11.19 1.69
C ALA A 50 2.93 -12.27 1.14
N TYR A 51 2.22 -11.98 0.05
CA TYR A 51 1.24 -12.89 -0.54
C TYR A 51 1.79 -13.76 -1.68
N ARG A 52 3.11 -13.72 -1.91
CA ARG A 52 3.81 -14.43 -3.02
C ARG A 52 3.21 -14.10 -4.40
N LEU A 53 2.88 -12.82 -4.59
CA LEU A 53 2.36 -12.25 -5.82
C LEU A 53 3.41 -11.38 -6.49
N SER A 54 3.35 -11.29 -7.82
CA SER A 54 4.13 -10.26 -8.52
C SER A 54 3.52 -8.88 -8.18
N PRO A 55 4.34 -7.86 -7.87
CA PRO A 55 3.86 -6.51 -7.52
C PRO A 55 2.93 -5.92 -8.58
N GLU A 56 3.17 -6.26 -9.84
CA GLU A 56 2.40 -5.82 -11.00
C GLU A 56 0.96 -6.32 -11.00
N LYS A 57 0.64 -7.36 -10.21
CA LYS A 57 -0.73 -7.90 -10.06
C LYS A 57 -1.59 -7.11 -9.08
N LEU A 58 -0.98 -6.25 -8.27
CA LEU A 58 -1.67 -5.39 -7.29
C LEU A 58 -2.09 -4.09 -7.95
N TYR A 59 -3.37 -3.79 -7.88
CA TYR A 59 -4.04 -2.68 -8.56
C TYR A 59 -4.52 -1.65 -7.52
N PRO A 60 -4.69 -0.37 -7.89
CA PRO A 60 -5.11 0.66 -6.94
C PRO A 60 -6.52 0.44 -6.36
N ASP A 61 -7.37 -0.24 -7.11
CA ASP A 61 -8.77 -0.51 -6.73
C ASP A 61 -8.90 -1.80 -5.90
N ASP A 62 -7.82 -2.55 -5.69
CA ASP A 62 -7.85 -3.75 -4.87
C ASP A 62 -8.19 -3.38 -3.42
N SER A 63 -9.21 -4.04 -2.87
CA SER A 63 -9.59 -3.87 -1.47
C SER A 63 -8.42 -4.30 -0.58
N PHE A 64 -7.94 -3.36 0.23
CA PHE A 64 -6.83 -3.61 1.15
C PHE A 64 -7.20 -4.75 2.11
N ARG A 65 -8.44 -4.72 2.62
CA ARG A 65 -9.00 -5.79 3.44
C ARG A 65 -8.99 -7.14 2.73
N HIS A 66 -9.25 -7.21 1.43
CA HIS A 66 -9.19 -8.49 0.71
C HIS A 66 -7.76 -8.99 0.55
N LEU A 67 -6.81 -8.11 0.22
CA LEU A 67 -5.40 -8.46 0.11
C LEU A 67 -4.88 -9.06 1.42
N ILE A 68 -5.17 -8.42 2.56
CA ILE A 68 -4.70 -8.89 3.87
C ILE A 68 -5.38 -10.16 4.39
N ASN A 69 -6.40 -10.64 3.68
CA ASN A 69 -7.12 -11.86 4.00
C ASN A 69 -6.88 -12.96 2.94
N LEU A 70 -5.88 -12.83 2.07
CA LEU A 70 -5.51 -13.89 1.13
C LEU A 70 -4.96 -15.12 1.88
N PRO A 71 -5.12 -16.34 1.33
CA PRO A 71 -4.69 -17.55 2.01
C PRO A 71 -3.14 -17.64 1.99
N THR A 72 -2.51 -17.50 3.17
CA THR A 72 -1.05 -17.46 3.55
C THR A 72 -0.27 -16.15 3.34
N PRO A 73 0.76 -15.81 4.17
CA PRO A 73 1.05 -16.05 5.61
C PRO A 73 0.90 -14.75 6.45
N GLY A 74 1.33 -14.79 7.73
CA GLY A 74 1.21 -13.74 8.76
C GLY A 74 1.91 -12.42 8.46
N TRP A 75 1.40 -11.74 7.44
CA TRP A 75 1.74 -10.36 7.11
C TRP A 75 1.36 -9.44 8.26
N ASP A 76 2.27 -8.52 8.58
CA ASP A 76 2.07 -7.47 9.55
C ASP A 76 2.12 -6.11 8.85
N MET A 77 1.17 -5.23 9.20
CA MET A 77 1.18 -3.85 8.74
C MET A 77 2.47 -3.13 9.17
N LEU A 78 3.04 -3.51 10.33
CA LEU A 78 4.29 -2.93 10.82
C LEU A 78 5.45 -3.14 9.85
N GLU A 79 5.56 -4.30 9.19
CA GLU A 79 6.61 -4.54 8.19
C GLU A 79 6.51 -3.58 7.00
N LEU A 80 5.27 -3.27 6.57
CA LEU A 80 5.04 -2.29 5.51
C LEU A 80 5.39 -0.88 5.97
N VAL A 81 5.01 -0.49 7.20
CA VAL A 81 5.35 0.84 7.73
C VAL A 81 6.86 1.00 7.85
N LEU A 82 7.56 0.03 8.43
CA LEU A 82 9.03 0.06 8.57
C LEU A 82 9.73 0.15 7.20
N SER A 83 9.25 -0.60 6.22
CA SER A 83 9.79 -0.54 4.85
C SER A 83 9.57 0.83 4.20
N LEU A 84 8.44 1.49 4.50
CA LEU A 84 8.17 2.85 4.05
C LEU A 84 9.07 3.86 4.76
N GLU A 85 9.33 3.73 6.07
CA GLU A 85 10.26 4.59 6.80
C GLU A 85 11.66 4.52 6.19
N GLU A 86 12.17 3.31 5.96
CA GLU A 86 13.48 3.10 5.33
C GLU A 86 13.51 3.68 3.91
N THR A 87 12.46 3.43 3.11
CA THR A 87 12.36 3.90 1.73
C THR A 87 12.31 5.42 1.63
N LEU A 88 11.61 6.07 2.55
CA LEU A 88 11.42 7.52 2.56
C LEU A 88 12.50 8.25 3.36
N GLY A 89 13.31 7.54 4.15
CA GLY A 89 14.34 8.12 4.99
C GLY A 89 13.79 9.01 6.11
N ALA A 90 12.55 8.77 6.54
CA ALA A 90 11.86 9.58 7.53
C ALA A 90 10.99 8.69 8.42
N GLY A 91 10.98 8.99 9.72
CA GLY A 91 10.10 8.31 10.67
C GLY A 91 8.63 8.57 10.35
N ILE A 92 7.81 7.52 10.46
CA ILE A 92 6.37 7.51 10.22
C ILE A 92 5.68 7.34 11.56
N ASP A 93 5.00 8.38 12.01
CA ASP A 93 4.22 8.36 13.24
C ASP A 93 2.89 7.61 13.02
N GLU A 94 2.27 7.10 14.09
CA GLU A 94 0.99 6.38 14.02
C GLU A 94 -0.12 7.20 13.34
N GLU A 95 -0.13 8.53 13.51
CA GLU A 95 -1.09 9.46 12.89
C GLU A 95 -1.05 9.41 11.36
N GLN A 96 0.13 9.10 10.79
CA GLN A 96 0.36 9.04 9.36
C GLN A 96 -0.11 7.73 8.73
N VAL A 97 -0.37 6.69 9.53
CA VAL A 97 -0.78 5.37 9.04
C VAL A 97 -2.31 5.33 8.87
N PRO A 98 -2.83 5.31 7.62
CA PRO A 98 -4.27 5.27 7.39
C PRO A 98 -4.91 3.97 7.85
N ASN A 99 -6.19 3.97 8.23
CA ASN A 99 -6.88 2.75 8.64
C ASN A 99 -7.02 1.74 7.49
N TRP A 100 -6.13 0.75 7.45
CA TRP A 100 -6.08 -0.32 6.45
C TRP A 100 -7.16 -1.41 6.62
N THR A 101 -7.86 -1.43 7.77
CA THR A 101 -8.89 -2.45 8.08
C THR A 101 -10.30 -2.03 7.66
N SER A 102 -10.48 -0.77 7.24
CA SER A 102 -11.76 -0.25 6.77
C SER A 102 -12.28 -1.03 5.55
N LYS A 103 -13.60 -1.25 5.49
CA LYS A 103 -14.24 -2.08 4.46
C LYS A 103 -14.07 -1.49 3.05
N ASP A 104 -14.08 -0.17 2.95
CA ASP A 104 -14.06 0.56 1.68
C ASP A 104 -12.65 1.04 1.30
N MET A 105 -11.65 0.62 2.08
CA MET A 105 -10.26 0.96 1.84
C MET A 105 -9.70 0.10 0.71
N THR A 106 -9.17 0.78 -0.30
CA THR A 106 -8.40 0.15 -1.38
C THR A 106 -6.91 0.46 -1.19
N LEU A 107 -6.04 -0.30 -1.85
CA LEU A 107 -4.60 -0.05 -1.84
C LEU A 107 -4.28 1.38 -2.28
N GLY A 108 -4.92 1.84 -3.36
CA GLY A 108 -4.75 3.19 -3.88
C GLY A 108 -5.18 4.28 -2.91
N LYS A 109 -6.38 4.14 -2.31
CA LYS A 109 -6.86 5.10 -1.29
C LYS A 109 -5.94 5.16 -0.08
N TRP A 110 -5.43 4.02 0.35
CA TRP A 110 -4.51 3.95 1.47
C TRP A 110 -3.21 4.70 1.16
N ILE A 111 -2.63 4.48 -0.03
CA ILE A 111 -1.42 5.20 -0.47
C ILE A 111 -1.66 6.71 -0.54
N VAL A 112 -2.81 7.15 -1.09
CA VAL A 112 -3.16 8.57 -1.19
C VAL A 112 -3.30 9.21 0.21
N ASP A 113 -4.02 8.56 1.12
CA ASP A 113 -4.22 9.07 2.49
C ASP A 113 -2.89 9.12 3.26
N PHE A 114 -2.06 8.07 3.12
CA PHE A 114 -0.72 8.03 3.71
C PHE A 114 0.14 9.20 3.22
N LEU A 115 0.19 9.43 1.90
CA LEU A 115 0.97 10.52 1.32
C LEU A 115 0.46 11.88 1.78
N SER A 116 -0.86 12.10 1.86
CA SER A 116 -1.43 13.36 2.36
C SER A 116 -0.93 13.66 3.77
N ARG A 117 -1.07 12.70 4.69
CA ARG A 117 -0.64 12.83 6.09
C ARG A 117 0.87 12.98 6.21
N TYR A 118 1.63 12.24 5.39
CA TYR A 118 3.08 12.33 5.35
C TYR A 118 3.55 13.73 4.94
N PHE A 119 2.96 14.33 3.92
CA PHE A 119 3.32 15.69 3.51
C PHE A 119 2.88 16.74 4.52
N GLU A 120 1.67 16.63 5.08
CA GLU A 120 1.19 17.54 6.13
C GLU A 120 2.12 17.57 7.35
N LYS A 121 2.56 16.39 7.83
CA LYS A 121 3.48 16.29 8.98
C LYS A 121 4.85 16.89 8.67
N ASN A 122 5.41 16.59 7.50
CA ASN A 122 6.74 17.07 7.12
C ASN A 122 6.75 18.58 6.82
N GLN A 123 5.67 19.14 6.27
CA GLN A 123 5.53 20.60 6.16
C GLN A 123 5.47 21.27 7.54
N ASN A 124 4.75 20.68 8.48
CA ASN A 124 4.67 21.21 9.84
C ASN A 124 5.99 21.14 10.61
N ARG A 125 6.81 20.10 10.41
CA ARG A 125 8.16 20.01 11.03
C ARG A 125 9.09 21.12 10.52
N ASN A 126 9.12 21.37 9.21
CA ASN A 126 9.93 22.45 8.64
C ASN A 126 9.53 23.83 9.18
N ASN A 127 8.23 24.07 9.40
CA ASN A 127 7.74 25.35 9.94
C ASN A 127 8.08 25.57 11.43
N ILE A 128 8.43 24.52 12.17
CA ILE A 128 8.79 24.61 13.60
C ILE A 128 10.30 24.86 13.77
N GLU A 129 11.13 24.34 12.87
CA GLU A 129 12.60 24.50 12.93
C GLU A 129 13.08 25.88 12.44
N GLU A 130 12.23 26.67 11.78
CA GLU A 130 12.54 28.05 11.34
C GLU A 130 12.17 29.15 12.36
N LYS A 131 11.89 28.81 13.62
CA LYS A 131 11.61 29.76 14.71
C LYS A 131 12.59 29.64 15.87
#